data_AF-A0A090DXX9-F1
#
_entry.id   AF-A0A090DXX9-F1
#
_cell.length_a   1.000
_cell.length_b   1.000
_cell.length_c   1.000
_cell.angle_alpha   90.00
_cell.angle_beta   90.00
_cell.angle_gamma   90.00
#
_symmetry.space_group_name_H-M   'P 1'
#
loop_
_entity.id
_entity.type
_entity.pdbx_description
1 polymer ?
#
loop_
_entity_poly.entity_id
_entity_poly.type
_entity_poly.pdbx_seq_one_letter_code
_entity_poly.pdbx_strand_id
1 'polypeptide(L)'
;MGTELTPSPEVTLLKSEMEAAAARVAERAMNTTIDGVSGILGDLFGGWFGDGLKQWRTRRLVDTLIKTKDHLEAAGIPIENAKSLPMGELYAIFEGCSKQEDASLADMWSALLANAMNPNNEKYIDPSFSRILGNLSGLDAVILNYMKEYEENLTEIQQKHRELSSEYRKVGKPNSESAKVFQHKISDLDKEFSKLTSGIYKSKFDGFSEENISYSISNLLRTGLIYLPEDRIPEPLIQVGLLGGSRGQLVADDRGLRLYLKQMRDLAGDAIEKRSTLQKLVIDGNSDWRYAAPIYSLSGLAKRFLAACSANR
;
A
#
# COMPACT_ATOMS: atom_id res chain seq x y z
N MET A 1 56.70 18.02 10.11
CA MET A 1 55.64 17.48 10.99
C MET A 1 54.49 17.06 10.09
N GLY A 2 54.45 15.79 9.68
CA GLY A 2 53.36 15.21 8.89
C GLY A 2 52.58 14.27 9.80
N THR A 3 51.28 14.53 9.97
CA THR A 3 50.36 13.66 10.69
C THR A 3 49.91 12.56 9.72
N GLU A 4 50.46 11.36 9.88
CA GLU A 4 49.91 10.15 9.29
C GLU A 4 48.58 9.84 9.97
N LEU A 5 47.49 9.92 9.21
CA LEU A 5 46.18 9.41 9.60
C LEU A 5 46.23 7.89 9.48
N THR A 6 46.16 7.19 10.61
CA THR A 6 45.92 5.75 10.63
C THR A 6 44.55 5.45 9.99
N PRO A 7 44.46 4.53 9.02
CA PRO A 7 43.17 4.11 8.50
C PRO A 7 42.40 3.37 9.60
N SER A 8 41.15 3.78 9.83
CA SER A 8 40.22 3.04 10.69
C SER A 8 40.14 1.58 10.19
N PRO A 9 40.15 0.57 11.09
CA PRO A 9 40.02 -0.82 10.66
C PRO A 9 38.69 -0.98 9.91
N GLU A 10 38.79 -1.28 8.62
CA GLU A 10 37.63 -1.37 7.74
C GLU A 10 36.84 -2.65 8.02
N VAL A 11 35.54 -2.43 8.20
CA VAL A 11 34.42 -3.37 8.30
C VAL A 11 34.45 -4.43 7.19
N THR A 12 35.26 -5.47 7.36
CA THR A 12 35.39 -6.59 6.42
C THR A 12 34.51 -7.78 6.84
N LEU A 13 34.37 -8.02 8.16
CA LEU A 13 33.55 -9.11 8.70
C LEU A 13 32.04 -8.92 8.45
N LEU A 14 31.49 -7.71 8.66
CA LEU A 14 30.05 -7.46 8.47
C LEU A 14 29.63 -7.58 7.00
N LYS A 15 30.49 -7.16 6.05
CA LYS A 15 30.24 -7.33 4.62
C LYS A 15 30.15 -8.81 4.25
N SER A 16 31.04 -9.64 4.80
CA SER A 16 31.05 -11.08 4.52
C SER A 16 29.81 -11.80 5.05
N GLU A 17 29.29 -11.41 6.22
CA GLU A 17 28.07 -12.02 6.79
C GLU A 17 26.82 -11.64 6.00
N MET A 18 26.74 -10.38 5.58
CA MET A 18 25.66 -9.85 4.74
C MET A 18 25.65 -10.52 3.36
N GLU A 19 26.80 -10.64 2.73
CA GLU A 19 26.95 -11.34 1.44
C GLU A 19 26.61 -12.83 1.59
N ALA A 20 27.02 -13.48 2.69
CA ALA A 20 26.67 -14.87 2.97
C ALA A 20 25.17 -15.05 3.26
N ALA A 21 24.50 -14.07 3.86
CA ALA A 21 23.06 -14.08 4.05
C ALA A 21 22.34 -13.96 2.69
N ALA A 22 22.75 -13.02 1.84
CA ALA A 22 22.20 -12.85 0.50
C ALA A 22 22.42 -14.10 -0.38
N ALA A 23 23.62 -14.68 -0.34
CA ALA A 23 23.95 -15.91 -1.08
C ALA A 23 23.01 -17.06 -0.69
N ARG A 24 22.78 -17.28 0.61
CA ARG A 24 21.85 -18.30 1.10
C ARG A 24 20.41 -18.10 0.62
N VAL A 25 19.94 -16.84 0.58
CA VAL A 25 18.61 -16.54 0.02
C VAL A 25 18.56 -16.88 -1.47
N ALA A 26 19.58 -16.46 -2.24
CA ALA A 26 19.65 -16.73 -3.66
C ALA A 26 19.72 -18.24 -3.96
N GLU A 27 20.57 -18.99 -3.25
CA GLU A 27 20.68 -20.45 -3.35
C GLU A 27 19.35 -21.14 -3.10
N ARG A 28 18.66 -20.74 -2.02
CA ARG A 28 17.38 -21.35 -1.70
C ARG A 28 16.33 -21.04 -2.75
N ALA A 29 16.29 -19.80 -3.24
CA ALA A 29 15.38 -19.38 -4.29
C ALA A 29 15.63 -20.13 -5.61
N MET A 30 16.90 -20.39 -5.95
CA MET A 30 17.33 -21.07 -7.17
C MET A 30 17.28 -22.60 -7.09
N ASN A 31 17.23 -23.17 -5.87
CA ASN A 31 17.46 -24.58 -5.61
C ASN A 31 18.84 -25.07 -6.12
N THR A 32 19.88 -24.23 -6.01
CA THR A 32 21.25 -24.54 -6.44
C THR A 32 22.23 -24.35 -5.26
N THR A 33 23.45 -24.87 -5.39
CA THR A 33 24.51 -24.71 -4.37
C THR A 33 25.28 -23.39 -4.55
N ILE A 34 25.99 -22.95 -3.50
CA ILE A 34 26.82 -21.72 -3.44
C ILE A 34 27.68 -21.53 -4.71
N ASP A 35 28.40 -22.57 -5.14
CA ASP A 35 29.26 -22.51 -6.34
C ASP A 35 28.47 -22.26 -7.62
N GLY A 36 27.25 -22.83 -7.71
CA GLY A 36 26.34 -22.62 -8.83
C GLY A 36 25.70 -21.22 -8.82
N VAL A 37 25.42 -20.65 -7.64
CA VAL A 37 24.89 -19.29 -7.52
C VAL A 37 25.94 -18.24 -7.84
N SER A 38 27.17 -18.41 -7.35
CA SER A 38 28.27 -17.51 -7.72
C SER A 38 28.54 -17.54 -9.23
N GLY A 39 28.47 -18.73 -9.84
CA GLY A 39 28.53 -18.89 -11.29
C GLY A 39 27.37 -18.22 -12.02
N ILE A 40 26.12 -18.40 -11.58
CA ILE A 40 24.95 -17.80 -12.25
C ILE A 40 24.85 -16.29 -12.03
N LEU A 41 25.15 -15.78 -10.83
CA LEU A 41 25.27 -14.34 -10.58
C LEU A 41 26.48 -13.76 -11.34
N GLY A 42 27.57 -14.52 -11.44
CA GLY A 42 28.75 -14.22 -12.25
C GLY A 42 28.48 -14.25 -13.76
N ASP A 43 27.57 -15.09 -14.25
CA ASP A 43 27.26 -15.19 -15.67
C ASP A 43 26.14 -14.22 -16.07
N LEU A 44 25.12 -14.04 -15.22
CA LEU A 44 24.05 -13.05 -15.42
C LEU A 44 24.52 -11.62 -15.21
N PHE A 45 25.43 -11.38 -14.27
CA PHE A 45 25.86 -10.03 -13.89
C PHE A 45 27.38 -9.82 -14.00
N GLY A 46 28.21 -10.85 -14.03
CA GLY A 46 29.68 -10.78 -13.91
C GLY A 46 30.52 -11.01 -15.18
N GLY A 47 29.93 -11.27 -16.36
CA GLY A 47 30.68 -11.59 -17.61
C GLY A 47 31.61 -10.50 -18.18
N TRP A 48 31.86 -9.39 -17.49
CA TRP A 48 32.90 -8.41 -17.82
C TRP A 48 33.19 -7.59 -16.55
N PHE A 49 34.29 -7.91 -15.87
CA PHE A 49 34.82 -7.15 -14.74
C PHE A 49 35.36 -5.80 -15.26
N GLY A 50 34.66 -4.70 -14.96
CA GLY A 50 35.10 -3.35 -15.31
C GLY A 50 34.03 -2.25 -15.26
N ASP A 51 32.74 -2.60 -15.20
CA ASP A 51 31.65 -1.62 -15.27
C ASP A 51 31.10 -1.29 -13.87
N GLY A 52 31.28 -0.05 -13.41
CA GLY A 52 30.78 0.43 -12.10
C GLY A 52 29.26 0.27 -11.96
N LEU A 53 28.52 0.25 -13.07
CA LEU A 53 27.09 -0.05 -13.09
C LEU A 53 26.78 -1.47 -12.60
N LYS A 54 27.63 -2.45 -12.91
CA LYS A 54 27.43 -3.85 -12.47
C LYS A 54 27.62 -3.99 -10.97
N GLN A 55 28.70 -3.42 -10.43
CA GLN A 55 28.94 -3.41 -8.97
C GLN A 55 27.76 -2.78 -8.22
N TRP A 56 27.24 -1.68 -8.76
CA TRP A 56 26.06 -1.03 -8.22
C TRP A 56 24.82 -1.94 -8.25
N ARG A 57 24.52 -2.61 -9.38
CA ARG A 57 23.40 -3.56 -9.50
C ARG A 57 23.52 -4.76 -8.57
N THR A 58 24.71 -5.35 -8.48
CA THR A 58 24.99 -6.48 -7.59
C THR A 58 24.77 -6.08 -6.14
N ARG A 59 25.26 -4.92 -5.72
CA ARG A 59 25.05 -4.41 -4.36
C ARG A 59 23.56 -4.23 -4.06
N ARG A 60 22.78 -3.67 -5.00
CA ARG A 60 21.33 -3.50 -4.84
C ARG A 60 20.58 -4.83 -4.72
N LEU A 61 20.97 -5.83 -5.51
CA LEU A 61 20.42 -7.17 -5.39
C LEU A 61 20.74 -7.76 -4.01
N VAL A 62 22.00 -7.70 -3.57
CA VAL A 62 22.43 -8.18 -2.24
C VAL A 62 21.63 -7.51 -1.13
N ASP A 63 21.51 -6.18 -1.14
CA ASP A 63 20.73 -5.43 -0.14
C ASP A 63 19.27 -5.89 -0.11
N THR A 64 18.67 -6.17 -1.27
CA THR A 64 17.28 -6.65 -1.38
C THR A 64 17.13 -8.10 -0.89
N LEU A 65 18.10 -8.96 -1.16
CA LEU A 65 18.12 -10.35 -0.66
C LEU A 65 18.27 -10.41 0.86
N ILE A 66 19.05 -9.50 1.46
CA ILE A 66 19.15 -9.37 2.91
C ILE A 66 17.79 -9.00 3.51
N LYS A 67 17.12 -7.98 2.97
CA LYS A 67 15.76 -7.65 3.40
C LYS A 67 14.77 -8.79 3.22
N THR A 68 14.93 -9.58 2.15
CA THR A 68 14.11 -10.77 1.91
C THR A 68 14.26 -11.78 3.04
N LYS A 69 15.49 -12.00 3.51
CA LYS A 69 15.77 -12.82 4.70
C LYS A 69 15.06 -12.25 5.92
N ASP A 70 15.16 -10.95 6.16
CA ASP A 70 14.53 -10.30 7.32
C ASP A 70 13.00 -10.47 7.28
N HIS A 71 12.37 -10.36 6.10
CA HIS A 71 10.94 -10.62 5.90
C HIS A 71 10.56 -12.08 6.17
N LEU A 72 11.39 -13.04 5.76
CA LEU A 72 11.19 -14.46 6.07
C LEU A 72 11.31 -14.74 7.57
N GLU A 73 12.33 -14.18 8.23
CA GLU A 73 12.53 -14.31 9.69
C GLU A 73 11.39 -13.69 10.48
N ALA A 74 10.92 -12.51 10.08
CA ALA A 74 9.76 -11.86 10.69
C ALA A 74 8.47 -12.69 10.55
N ALA A 75 8.34 -13.43 9.45
CA ALA A 75 7.24 -14.37 9.23
C ALA A 75 7.43 -15.73 9.94
N GLY A 76 8.51 -15.92 10.71
CA GLY A 76 8.82 -17.18 11.39
C GLY A 76 9.24 -18.32 10.44
N ILE A 77 9.74 -17.97 9.25
CA ILE A 77 10.15 -18.92 8.22
C ILE A 77 11.68 -18.91 8.15
N PRO A 78 12.35 -19.94 8.68
CA PRO A 78 13.80 -20.02 8.53
C PRO A 78 14.14 -20.32 7.06
N ILE A 79 15.28 -19.80 6.60
CA ILE A 79 15.62 -19.81 5.16
C ILE A 79 15.69 -21.23 4.58
N GLU A 80 16.12 -22.21 5.35
CA GLU A 80 16.14 -23.63 4.98
C GLU A 80 14.76 -24.16 4.58
N ASN A 81 13.69 -23.64 5.18
CA ASN A 81 12.31 -24.05 4.92
C ASN A 81 11.65 -23.25 3.79
N ALA A 82 12.25 -22.16 3.33
CA ALA A 82 11.71 -21.35 2.24
C ALA A 82 11.71 -22.16 0.94
N LYS A 83 10.64 -22.13 0.13
CA LYS A 83 10.59 -22.87 -1.14
C LYS A 83 11.37 -22.15 -2.25
N SER A 84 11.87 -22.91 -3.22
CA SER A 84 12.47 -22.37 -4.44
C SER A 84 11.41 -21.84 -5.40
N LEU A 85 11.82 -20.95 -6.30
CA LEU A 85 10.93 -20.35 -7.30
C LEU A 85 11.18 -20.91 -8.70
N PRO A 86 10.15 -20.92 -9.57
CA PRO A 86 10.36 -21.13 -11.00
C PRO A 86 11.35 -20.11 -11.56
N MET A 87 12.28 -20.59 -12.40
CA MET A 87 13.41 -19.78 -12.87
C MET A 87 12.99 -18.47 -13.56
N GLY A 88 11.90 -18.48 -14.34
CA GLY A 88 11.40 -17.27 -15.01
C GLY A 88 10.87 -16.20 -14.05
N GLU A 89 10.20 -16.63 -12.97
CA GLU A 89 9.71 -15.72 -11.92
C GLU A 89 10.88 -15.14 -11.13
N LEU A 90 11.85 -16.00 -10.78
CA LEU A 90 13.04 -15.59 -10.07
C LEU A 90 13.86 -14.56 -10.86
N TYR A 91 14.07 -14.79 -12.16
CA TYR A 91 14.80 -13.83 -12.99
C TYR A 91 14.10 -12.48 -13.08
N ALA A 92 12.78 -12.47 -13.25
CA ALA A 92 12.02 -11.23 -13.27
C ALA A 92 12.17 -10.45 -11.96
N ILE A 93 12.14 -11.13 -10.82
CA ILE A 93 12.35 -10.52 -9.51
C ILE A 93 13.79 -10.01 -9.35
N PHE A 94 14.80 -10.84 -9.61
CA PHE A 94 16.20 -10.46 -9.45
C PHE A 94 16.59 -9.28 -10.34
N GLU A 95 16.13 -9.30 -11.59
CA GLU A 95 16.33 -8.19 -12.51
C GLU A 95 15.72 -6.89 -11.97
N GLY A 96 14.49 -6.95 -11.46
CA GLY A 96 13.81 -5.83 -10.79
C GLY A 96 14.58 -5.30 -9.59
N CYS A 97 14.92 -6.17 -8.64
CA CYS A 97 15.71 -5.84 -7.44
C CYS A 97 17.03 -5.14 -7.80
N SER A 98 17.73 -5.64 -8.81
CA SER A 98 19.05 -5.13 -9.20
C SER A 98 19.03 -3.71 -9.77
N LYS A 99 17.87 -3.26 -10.28
CA LYS A 99 17.71 -1.93 -10.91
C LYS A 99 17.05 -0.91 -9.98
N GLN A 100 16.57 -1.34 -8.82
CA GLN A 100 15.70 -0.51 -7.99
C GLN A 100 16.50 0.44 -7.07
N GLU A 101 16.29 1.74 -7.24
CA GLU A 101 16.94 2.77 -6.42
C GLU A 101 16.05 3.25 -5.26
N ASP A 102 14.74 3.34 -5.51
CA ASP A 102 13.77 3.79 -4.51
C ASP A 102 13.63 2.76 -3.38
N ALA A 103 13.78 3.23 -2.14
CA ALA A 103 13.78 2.37 -0.96
C ALA A 103 12.43 1.67 -0.72
N SER A 104 11.32 2.33 -1.06
CA SER A 104 9.96 1.78 -0.88
C SER A 104 9.71 0.63 -1.85
N LEU A 105 10.09 0.82 -3.11
CA LEU A 105 10.01 -0.25 -4.12
C LEU A 105 10.98 -1.40 -3.83
N ALA A 106 12.20 -1.12 -3.36
CA ALA A 106 13.15 -2.15 -2.97
C ALA A 106 12.60 -3.00 -1.81
N ASP A 107 11.90 -2.39 -0.86
CA ASP A 107 11.21 -3.12 0.21
C ASP A 107 10.07 -3.99 -0.33
N MET A 108 9.24 -3.45 -1.24
CA MET A 108 8.17 -4.23 -1.90
C MET A 108 8.71 -5.42 -2.71
N TRP A 109 9.86 -5.27 -3.37
CA TRP A 109 10.54 -6.36 -4.09
C TRP A 109 11.01 -7.45 -3.12
N SER A 110 11.62 -7.06 -1.99
CA SER A 110 12.06 -8.02 -0.97
C SER A 110 10.89 -8.78 -0.33
N ALA A 111 9.78 -8.08 -0.05
CA ALA A 111 8.57 -8.70 0.46
C ALA A 111 7.91 -9.64 -0.58
N LEU A 112 7.90 -9.25 -1.86
CA LEU A 112 7.42 -10.10 -2.95
C LEU A 112 8.21 -11.41 -3.02
N LEU A 113 9.55 -11.31 -2.99
CA LEU A 113 10.41 -12.49 -3.01
C LEU A 113 10.20 -13.37 -1.77
N ALA A 114 10.14 -12.78 -0.58
CA ALA A 114 9.92 -13.51 0.67
C ALA A 114 8.58 -14.25 0.67
N ASN A 115 7.50 -13.57 0.25
CA ASN A 115 6.17 -14.17 0.16
C ASN A 115 6.07 -15.23 -0.93
N ALA A 116 6.79 -15.06 -2.04
CA ALA A 116 6.91 -16.08 -3.09
C ALA A 116 7.64 -17.32 -2.58
N MET A 117 8.68 -17.15 -1.77
CA MET A 117 9.44 -18.23 -1.15
C MET A 117 8.77 -18.82 0.10
N ASN A 118 7.66 -18.27 0.58
CA ASN A 118 6.96 -18.79 1.75
C ASN A 118 6.22 -20.10 1.42
N PRO A 119 6.56 -21.24 2.08
CA PRO A 119 5.89 -22.52 1.84
C PRO A 119 4.46 -22.57 2.37
N ASN A 120 4.16 -21.77 3.39
CA ASN A 120 2.85 -21.69 4.06
C ASN A 120 1.93 -20.65 3.39
N ASN A 121 2.40 -19.98 2.34
CA ASN A 121 1.58 -19.00 1.66
C ASN A 121 0.51 -19.70 0.81
N GLU A 122 -0.71 -19.78 1.34
CA GLU A 122 -1.88 -20.34 0.66
C GLU A 122 -2.34 -19.47 -0.53
N LYS A 123 -1.94 -18.19 -0.55
CA LYS A 123 -2.36 -17.26 -1.60
C LYS A 123 -1.48 -17.44 -2.82
N TYR A 124 -2.14 -17.64 -3.97
CA TYR A 124 -1.47 -17.61 -5.27
C TYR A 124 -0.86 -16.22 -5.51
N ILE A 125 0.46 -16.18 -5.72
CA ILE A 125 1.18 -14.98 -6.16
C ILE A 125 1.15 -14.97 -7.68
N ASP A 126 0.55 -13.92 -8.23
CA ASP A 126 0.40 -13.78 -9.67
C ASP A 126 1.78 -13.43 -10.27
N PRO A 127 2.29 -14.21 -11.25
CA PRO A 127 3.58 -13.94 -11.89
C PRO A 127 3.67 -12.54 -12.51
N SER A 128 2.54 -11.91 -12.84
CA SER A 128 2.50 -10.55 -13.36
C SER A 128 2.86 -9.46 -12.34
N PHE A 129 2.88 -9.78 -11.04
CA PHE A 129 3.20 -8.80 -9.99
C PHE A 129 4.62 -8.25 -10.09
N SER A 130 5.58 -9.04 -10.53
CA SER A 130 6.94 -8.56 -10.83
C SER A 130 6.92 -7.46 -11.90
N ARG A 131 6.15 -7.66 -12.97
CA ARG A 131 5.99 -6.67 -14.04
C ARG A 131 5.22 -5.44 -13.58
N ILE A 132 4.20 -5.60 -12.73
CA ILE A 132 3.48 -4.46 -12.14
C ILE A 132 4.46 -3.63 -11.31
N LEU A 133 5.17 -4.27 -10.38
CA LEU A 133 6.12 -3.61 -9.49
C LEU A 133 7.25 -2.89 -10.25
N GLY A 134 7.78 -3.52 -11.30
CA GLY A 134 8.80 -2.91 -12.17
C GLY A 134 8.33 -1.70 -12.98
N ASN A 135 7.01 -1.48 -13.09
CA ASN A 135 6.43 -0.33 -13.78
C ASN A 135 5.98 0.80 -12.82
N LEU A 136 6.13 0.61 -11.51
CA LEU A 136 5.78 1.63 -10.52
C LEU A 136 6.93 2.59 -10.29
N SER A 137 6.59 3.86 -10.03
CA SER A 137 7.50 4.82 -9.42
C SER A 137 7.51 4.69 -7.89
N GLY A 138 8.48 5.30 -7.23
CA GLY A 138 8.51 5.38 -5.76
C GLY A 138 7.24 6.04 -5.19
N LEU A 139 6.74 7.09 -5.84
CA LEU A 139 5.53 7.78 -5.43
C LEU A 139 4.27 6.91 -5.63
N ASP A 140 4.20 6.11 -6.70
CA ASP A 140 3.11 5.14 -6.88
C ASP A 140 3.05 4.15 -5.70
N ALA A 141 4.21 3.63 -5.28
CA ALA A 141 4.32 2.73 -4.12
C ALA A 141 3.91 3.43 -2.81
N VAL A 142 4.29 4.70 -2.62
CA VAL A 142 3.89 5.49 -1.45
C VAL A 142 2.37 5.68 -1.40
N ILE A 143 1.73 6.00 -2.54
CA ILE A 143 0.27 6.15 -2.65
C ILE A 143 -0.44 4.84 -2.33
N LEU A 144 -0.01 3.73 -2.93
CA LEU A 144 -0.62 2.43 -2.69
C LEU A 144 -0.52 1.99 -1.22
N ASN A 145 0.64 2.20 -0.60
CA ASN A 145 0.84 1.90 0.82
C ASN A 145 0.03 2.82 1.73
N TYR A 146 -0.09 4.11 1.39
CA TYR A 146 -0.98 5.04 2.10
C TYR A 146 -2.44 4.57 2.06
N MET A 147 -2.93 4.17 0.88
CA MET A 147 -4.31 3.70 0.74
C MET A 147 -4.55 2.39 1.50
N LYS A 148 -3.57 1.48 1.50
CA LYS A 148 -3.63 0.25 2.31
C LYS A 148 -3.75 0.56 3.80
N GLU A 149 -2.85 1.40 4.31
CA GLU A 149 -2.80 1.82 5.71
C GLU A 149 -4.10 2.55 6.10
N TYR A 150 -4.66 3.35 5.19
CA TYR A 150 -5.95 4.00 5.38
C TYR A 150 -7.10 2.98 5.50
N GLU A 151 -7.21 2.00 4.59
CA GLU A 151 -8.25 0.96 4.63
C GLU A 151 -8.17 0.11 5.92
N GLU A 152 -6.96 -0.22 6.37
CA GLU A 152 -6.72 -0.96 7.62
C GLU A 152 -7.22 -0.18 8.84
N ASN A 153 -6.81 1.09 8.95
CA ASN A 153 -7.24 1.96 10.05
C ASN A 153 -8.76 2.23 10.00
N LEU A 154 -9.34 2.39 8.81
CA LEU A 154 -10.78 2.58 8.64
C LEU A 154 -11.54 1.34 9.14
N THR A 155 -11.05 0.14 8.84
CA THR A 155 -11.66 -1.12 9.30
C THR A 155 -11.62 -1.22 10.82
N GLU A 156 -10.51 -0.85 11.47
CA GLU A 156 -10.39 -0.81 12.93
C GLU A 156 -11.39 0.16 13.57
N ILE A 157 -11.52 1.36 13.00
CA ILE A 157 -12.48 2.36 13.49
C ILE A 157 -13.92 1.88 13.29
N GLN A 158 -14.25 1.30 12.14
CA GLN A 158 -15.58 0.72 11.90
C GLN A 158 -15.90 -0.39 12.91
N GLN A 159 -14.92 -1.20 13.30
CA GLN A 159 -15.08 -2.23 14.32
C GLN A 159 -15.37 -1.60 15.70
N LYS A 160 -14.59 -0.59 16.12
CA LYS A 160 -14.83 0.17 17.36
C LYS A 160 -16.22 0.85 17.37
N HIS A 161 -16.65 1.40 16.25
CA HIS A 161 -18.00 1.96 16.07
C HIS A 161 -19.09 0.90 16.30
N ARG A 162 -18.92 -0.32 15.75
CA ARG A 162 -19.86 -1.44 15.95
C ARG A 162 -19.90 -1.88 17.40
N GLU A 163 -18.76 -1.96 18.07
CA GLU A 163 -18.64 -2.32 19.49
C GLU A 163 -19.38 -1.31 20.38
N LEU A 164 -19.09 -0.02 20.22
CA LEU A 164 -19.78 1.04 20.96
C LEU A 164 -21.29 1.05 20.68
N SER A 165 -21.69 0.84 19.43
CA SER A 165 -23.11 0.74 19.05
C SER A 165 -23.78 -0.46 19.73
N SER A 166 -23.07 -1.58 19.86
CA SER A 166 -23.57 -2.78 20.54
C SER A 166 -23.70 -2.57 22.05
N GLU A 167 -22.74 -1.89 22.68
CA GLU A 167 -22.79 -1.52 24.10
C GLU A 167 -23.98 -0.60 24.38
N TYR A 168 -24.15 0.43 23.54
CA TYR A 168 -25.26 1.37 23.66
C TYR A 168 -26.62 0.68 23.55
N ARG A 169 -26.78 -0.30 22.64
CA ARG A 169 -28.01 -1.09 22.51
C ARG A 169 -28.31 -1.95 23.75
N LYS A 170 -27.30 -2.41 24.49
CA LYS A 170 -27.48 -3.20 25.73
C LYS A 170 -28.07 -2.37 26.87
N VAL A 171 -27.95 -1.04 26.83
CA VAL A 171 -28.49 -0.12 27.86
C VAL A 171 -30.03 -0.03 27.83
N GLY A 172 -30.69 -0.60 26.82
CA GLY A 172 -32.17 -0.66 26.75
C GLY A 172 -32.77 0.60 26.15
N LYS A 173 -33.67 1.29 26.86
CA LYS A 173 -34.21 2.60 26.43
C LYS A 173 -33.20 3.69 26.79
N PRO A 174 -32.41 4.21 25.84
CA PRO A 174 -31.43 5.23 26.17
C PRO A 174 -32.16 6.49 26.62
N ASN A 175 -31.80 6.98 27.81
CA ASN A 175 -32.15 8.33 28.21
C ASN A 175 -31.32 9.35 27.39
N SER A 176 -31.71 10.63 27.45
CA SER A 176 -31.00 11.69 26.71
C SER A 176 -29.51 11.81 27.08
N GLU A 177 -29.14 11.41 28.30
CA GLU A 177 -27.76 11.44 28.79
C GLU A 177 -26.88 10.35 28.17
N SER A 178 -27.33 9.09 28.18
CA SER A 178 -26.63 7.97 27.53
C SER A 178 -26.44 8.20 26.03
N ALA A 179 -27.42 8.82 25.36
CA ALA A 179 -27.32 9.21 23.95
C ALA A 179 -26.21 10.24 23.73
N LYS A 180 -26.08 11.25 24.60
CA LYS A 180 -25.00 12.25 24.54
C LYS A 180 -23.63 11.62 24.78
N VAL A 181 -23.51 10.74 25.77
CA VAL A 181 -22.24 10.03 26.04
C VAL A 181 -21.83 9.17 24.85
N PHE A 182 -22.76 8.44 24.25
CA PHE A 182 -22.50 7.66 23.03
C PHE A 182 -22.06 8.55 21.88
N GLN A 183 -22.78 9.63 21.58
CA GLN A 183 -22.41 10.59 20.53
C GLN A 183 -21.03 11.21 20.76
N HIS A 184 -20.68 11.51 22.02
CA HIS A 184 -19.38 12.05 22.36
C HIS A 184 -18.25 11.04 22.08
N LYS A 185 -18.41 9.78 22.52
CA LYS A 185 -17.45 8.70 22.22
C LYS A 185 -17.24 8.50 20.73
N ILE A 186 -18.32 8.49 19.96
CA ILE A 186 -18.25 8.40 18.49
C ILE A 186 -17.51 9.60 17.90
N SER A 187 -17.83 10.81 18.34
CA SER A 187 -17.15 12.02 17.88
C SER A 187 -15.66 12.02 18.23
N ASP A 188 -15.27 11.48 19.36
CA ASP A 188 -13.86 11.45 19.77
C ASP A 188 -13.07 10.41 18.95
N LEU A 189 -13.65 9.23 18.71
CA LEU A 189 -13.07 8.25 17.77
C LEU A 189 -12.88 8.83 16.36
N ASP A 190 -13.89 9.55 15.85
CA ASP A 190 -13.80 10.17 14.53
C ASP A 190 -12.69 11.23 14.48
N LYS A 191 -12.50 12.02 15.55
CA LYS A 191 -11.42 13.02 15.65
C LYS A 191 -10.04 12.36 15.72
N GLU A 192 -9.90 11.29 16.49
CA GLU A 192 -8.66 10.52 16.60
C GLU A 192 -8.26 9.94 15.24
N PHE A 193 -9.23 9.33 14.54
CA PHE A 193 -9.02 8.81 13.19
C PHE A 193 -8.62 9.92 12.21
N SER A 194 -9.33 11.05 12.22
CA SER A 194 -9.02 12.20 11.38
C SER A 194 -7.60 12.73 11.60
N LYS A 195 -7.18 12.84 12.86
CA LYS A 195 -5.83 13.26 13.24
C LYS A 195 -4.78 12.25 12.77
N LEU A 196 -5.05 10.95 12.93
CA LEU A 196 -4.18 9.87 12.48
C LEU A 196 -3.98 9.91 10.96
N THR A 197 -5.06 9.90 10.19
CA THR A 197 -4.97 9.85 8.72
C THR A 197 -4.35 11.11 8.13
N SER A 198 -4.63 12.27 8.70
CA SER A 198 -3.98 13.54 8.30
C SER A 198 -2.49 13.53 8.62
N GLY A 199 -2.10 12.95 9.76
CA GLY A 199 -0.69 12.77 10.15
C GLY A 199 0.05 11.84 9.20
N ILE A 200 -0.55 10.70 8.82
CA ILE A 200 0.00 9.74 7.86
C ILE A 200 0.14 10.39 6.47
N TYR A 201 -0.88 11.12 6.03
CA TYR A 201 -0.82 11.82 4.75
C TYR A 201 0.32 12.84 4.74
N LYS A 202 0.36 13.71 5.75
CA LYS A 202 1.41 14.73 5.84
C LYS A 202 2.80 14.10 5.87
N SER A 203 3.03 13.06 6.68
CA SER A 203 4.36 12.44 6.79
C SER A 203 4.84 11.78 5.49
N LYS A 204 3.94 11.23 4.68
CA LYS A 204 4.28 10.58 3.42
C LYS A 204 4.39 11.57 2.25
N PHE A 205 3.65 12.68 2.30
CA PHE A 205 3.49 13.57 1.15
C PHE A 205 4.09 14.98 1.29
N ASP A 206 4.71 15.35 2.41
CA ASP A 206 5.31 16.69 2.65
C ASP A 206 6.36 17.12 1.60
N GLY A 207 6.96 16.15 0.89
CA GLY A 207 7.99 16.39 -0.14
C GLY A 207 7.52 16.30 -1.60
N PHE A 208 6.23 16.05 -1.86
CA PHE A 208 5.71 15.88 -3.21
C PHE A 208 4.80 17.05 -3.59
N SER A 209 4.97 17.56 -4.81
CA SER A 209 4.04 18.56 -5.35
C SER A 209 2.71 17.91 -5.73
N GLU A 210 1.65 18.71 -5.79
CA GLU A 210 0.33 18.24 -6.24
C GLU A 210 0.39 17.67 -7.66
N GLU A 211 1.26 18.20 -8.52
CA GLU A 211 1.49 17.69 -9.87
C GLU A 211 2.02 16.26 -9.84
N ASN A 212 3.06 15.99 -9.04
CA ASN A 212 3.67 14.66 -8.94
C ASN A 212 2.65 13.63 -8.44
N ILE A 213 1.84 14.01 -7.44
CA ILE A 213 0.77 13.16 -6.90
C ILE A 213 -0.27 12.88 -7.98
N SER A 214 -0.73 13.89 -8.71
CA SER A 214 -1.69 13.73 -9.81
C SER A 214 -1.19 12.80 -10.91
N TYR A 215 0.06 12.95 -11.35
CA TYR A 215 0.65 12.06 -12.37
C TYR A 215 0.68 10.60 -11.91
N SER A 216 1.02 10.37 -10.64
CA SER A 216 1.06 9.04 -10.05
C SER A 216 -0.35 8.43 -9.94
N ILE A 217 -1.35 9.21 -9.52
CA ILE A 217 -2.76 8.78 -9.52
C ILE A 217 -3.19 8.41 -10.94
N SER A 218 -2.86 9.21 -11.95
CA SER A 218 -3.18 8.92 -13.35
C SER A 218 -2.53 7.61 -13.82
N ASN A 219 -1.30 7.33 -13.39
CA ASN A 219 -0.61 6.07 -13.68
C ASN A 219 -1.29 4.88 -12.99
N LEU A 220 -1.63 5.01 -11.72
CA LEU A 220 -2.31 3.98 -10.92
C LEU A 220 -3.72 3.67 -11.43
N LEU A 221 -4.46 4.67 -11.92
CA LEU A 221 -5.75 4.49 -12.59
C LEU A 221 -5.57 3.72 -13.91
N ARG A 222 -4.59 4.12 -14.73
CA ARG A 222 -4.31 3.46 -16.03
C ARG A 222 -3.90 2.01 -15.86
N THR A 223 -3.15 1.69 -14.81
CA THR A 223 -2.74 0.31 -14.48
C THR A 223 -3.85 -0.48 -13.79
N GLY A 224 -4.98 0.15 -13.45
CA GLY A 224 -6.11 -0.51 -12.79
C GLY A 224 -5.83 -0.90 -11.34
N LEU A 225 -4.84 -0.28 -10.69
CA LEU A 225 -4.51 -0.54 -9.29
C LEU A 225 -5.41 0.26 -8.34
N ILE A 226 -5.85 1.44 -8.78
CA ILE A 226 -6.86 2.22 -8.06
C ILE A 226 -8.03 2.48 -8.99
N TYR A 227 -9.18 2.77 -8.40
CA TYR A 227 -10.37 3.20 -9.12
C TYR A 227 -11.08 4.28 -8.32
N LEU A 228 -11.80 5.15 -9.01
CA LEU A 228 -12.77 6.01 -8.33
C LEU A 228 -13.90 5.10 -7.87
N PRO A 229 -14.15 4.95 -6.56
CA PRO A 229 -15.29 4.17 -6.12
C PRO A 229 -16.52 4.73 -6.82
N GLU A 230 -17.26 3.86 -7.51
CA GLU A 230 -18.64 4.19 -7.82
C GLU A 230 -19.27 4.42 -6.45
N ASP A 231 -19.48 5.68 -6.08
CA ASP A 231 -20.32 6.00 -4.94
C ASP A 231 -21.54 5.14 -5.11
N ARG A 232 -21.81 4.29 -4.12
CA ARG A 232 -23.02 3.49 -4.11
C ARG A 232 -24.12 4.50 -4.33
N ILE A 233 -24.67 4.52 -5.55
CA ILE A 233 -25.82 5.34 -5.89
C ILE A 233 -26.77 5.07 -4.74
N PRO A 234 -27.10 6.06 -3.88
CA PRO A 234 -27.83 5.77 -2.68
C PRO A 234 -29.17 5.19 -3.13
N GLU A 235 -29.32 3.86 -3.04
CA GLU A 235 -30.55 3.21 -3.41
C GLU A 235 -31.48 3.26 -2.20
N PRO A 236 -32.70 3.82 -2.34
CA PRO A 236 -33.28 4.46 -3.53
C PRO A 236 -32.97 5.98 -3.61
N LEU A 237 -32.61 6.49 -4.81
CA LEU A 237 -32.39 7.93 -5.06
C LEU A 237 -33.66 8.76 -4.85
N ILE A 238 -34.81 8.14 -5.11
CA ILE A 238 -36.14 8.68 -4.85
C ILE A 238 -36.88 7.66 -4.01
N GLN A 239 -37.28 8.04 -2.80
CA GLN A 239 -38.14 7.20 -1.96
C GLN A 239 -39.58 7.69 -2.09
N VAL A 240 -40.49 6.79 -2.46
CA VAL A 240 -41.93 7.11 -2.50
C VAL A 240 -42.57 6.57 -1.24
N GLY A 241 -43.14 7.45 -0.42
CA GLY A 241 -43.80 7.11 0.84
C GLY A 241 -45.16 7.78 1.00
N LEU A 242 -45.96 7.28 1.93
CA LEU A 242 -47.21 7.94 2.35
C LEU A 242 -46.88 8.89 3.50
N LEU A 243 -47.17 10.19 3.33
CA LEU A 243 -47.03 11.14 4.43
C LEU A 243 -48.21 10.97 5.39
N GLY A 244 -47.91 10.78 6.67
CA GLY A 244 -48.89 10.48 7.72
C GLY A 244 -50.01 11.53 7.82
N GLY A 245 -51.18 11.16 7.27
CA GLY A 245 -52.44 11.86 7.37
C GLY A 245 -53.55 10.94 6.87
N SER A 246 -54.77 11.09 7.40
CA SER A 246 -55.95 10.24 7.11
C SER A 246 -56.41 10.26 5.62
N ARG A 247 -55.75 11.05 4.78
CA ARG A 247 -55.86 11.04 3.32
C ARG A 247 -54.46 10.78 2.77
N GLY A 248 -54.10 9.51 2.59
CA GLY A 248 -52.74 9.09 2.22
C GLY A 248 -52.24 9.75 0.94
N GLN A 249 -51.47 10.84 1.08
CA GLN A 249 -50.82 11.51 -0.02
C GLN A 249 -49.47 10.83 -0.28
N LEU A 250 -49.25 10.41 -1.53
CA LEU A 250 -47.95 9.94 -1.99
C LEU A 250 -46.99 11.12 -2.05
N VAL A 251 -45.86 11.01 -1.35
CA VAL A 251 -44.77 11.98 -1.39
C VAL A 251 -43.51 11.28 -1.88
N ALA A 252 -42.89 11.86 -2.90
CA ALA A 252 -41.58 11.46 -3.38
C ALA A 252 -40.51 12.29 -2.66
N ASP A 253 -39.64 11.62 -1.90
CA ASP A 253 -38.44 12.18 -1.29
C ASP A 253 -37.27 12.06 -2.27
N ASP A 254 -36.87 13.19 -2.85
CA ASP A 254 -35.81 13.30 -3.86
C ASP A 254 -34.46 13.74 -3.27
N ARG A 255 -34.29 13.75 -1.94
CA ARG A 255 -33.06 14.20 -1.29
C ARG A 255 -31.83 13.39 -1.72
N GLY A 256 -31.98 12.08 -1.87
CA GLY A 256 -30.90 11.20 -2.37
C GLY A 256 -30.47 11.57 -3.79
N LEU A 257 -31.43 11.79 -4.69
CA LEU A 257 -31.18 12.25 -6.06
C LEU A 257 -30.49 13.61 -6.10
N ARG A 258 -30.94 14.59 -5.29
CA ARG A 258 -30.34 15.93 -5.27
C ARG A 258 -28.89 15.90 -4.78
N LEU A 259 -28.59 15.11 -3.76
CA LEU A 259 -27.23 14.93 -3.26
C LEU A 259 -26.35 14.29 -4.33
N TYR A 260 -26.83 13.23 -4.98
CA TYR A 260 -26.12 12.56 -6.05
C TYR A 260 -25.87 13.48 -7.26
N LEU A 261 -26.88 14.23 -7.71
CA LEU A 261 -26.72 15.18 -8.81
C LEU A 261 -25.78 16.33 -8.45
N LYS A 262 -25.82 16.82 -7.20
CA LYS A 262 -24.86 17.82 -6.71
C LYS A 262 -23.44 17.25 -6.78
N GLN A 263 -23.23 16.03 -6.29
CA GLN A 263 -21.93 15.37 -6.33
C GLN A 263 -21.44 15.15 -7.77
N MET A 264 -22.30 14.66 -8.67
CA MET A 264 -21.96 14.49 -10.09
C MET A 264 -21.64 15.83 -10.77
N ARG A 265 -22.36 16.90 -10.42
CA ARG A 265 -22.09 18.24 -10.91
C ARG A 265 -20.80 18.80 -10.33
N ASP A 266 -20.49 18.53 -9.07
CA ASP A 266 -19.24 18.96 -8.45
C ASP A 266 -18.06 18.19 -9.09
N LEU A 267 -18.20 16.88 -9.34
CA LEU A 267 -17.22 16.08 -10.11
C LEU A 267 -17.07 16.56 -11.56
N ALA A 268 -18.17 16.87 -12.24
CA ALA A 268 -18.15 17.39 -13.60
C ALA A 268 -17.64 18.83 -13.66
N GLY A 269 -17.95 19.64 -12.64
CA GLY A 269 -17.48 21.00 -12.45
C GLY A 269 -15.98 21.02 -12.20
N ASP A 270 -15.46 20.14 -11.35
CA ASP A 270 -14.04 19.94 -11.15
C ASP A 270 -13.33 19.45 -12.43
N ALA A 271 -14.05 18.72 -13.29
CA ALA A 271 -13.55 18.28 -14.59
C ALA A 271 -13.62 19.38 -15.69
N ILE A 272 -14.54 20.35 -15.59
CA ILE A 272 -14.86 21.33 -16.65
C ILE A 272 -14.37 22.75 -16.30
N GLU A 273 -14.52 23.20 -15.06
CA GLU A 273 -14.14 24.54 -14.62
C GLU A 273 -12.68 24.57 -14.12
N LYS A 274 -11.83 25.03 -15.04
CA LYS A 274 -10.47 25.56 -14.87
C LYS A 274 -9.37 24.51 -15.01
N ARG A 275 -8.22 25.03 -15.42
CA ARG A 275 -6.90 24.42 -15.60
C ARG A 275 -6.33 23.66 -14.38
N SER A 276 -7.17 23.17 -13.48
CA SER A 276 -6.85 22.25 -12.38
C SER A 276 -6.70 20.84 -12.96
N THR A 277 -5.60 20.61 -13.67
CA THR A 277 -5.23 19.32 -14.28
C THR A 277 -4.78 18.28 -13.25
N LEU A 278 -4.98 18.55 -11.96
CA LEU A 278 -4.38 17.78 -10.88
C LEU A 278 -5.43 16.95 -10.16
N GLN A 279 -5.38 15.65 -10.39
CA GLN A 279 -6.10 14.68 -9.57
C GLN A 279 -5.62 14.82 -8.13
N LYS A 280 -6.54 15.13 -7.22
CA LYS A 280 -6.25 15.14 -5.78
C LYS A 280 -6.30 13.72 -5.24
N LEU A 281 -5.44 13.40 -4.28
CA LEU A 281 -5.48 12.10 -3.60
C LEU A 281 -6.59 12.06 -2.55
N VAL A 282 -6.86 13.19 -1.88
CA VAL A 282 -7.71 13.30 -0.70
C VAL A 282 -8.72 14.44 -0.87
N ILE A 283 -9.95 14.26 -0.36
CA ILE A 283 -10.94 15.35 -0.24
C ILE A 283 -10.71 16.09 1.09
N ASP A 284 -10.55 17.40 1.02
CA ASP A 284 -10.58 18.27 2.20
C ASP A 284 -12.00 18.22 2.81
N GLY A 285 -12.10 17.85 4.09
CA GLY A 285 -13.33 17.44 4.79
C GLY A 285 -14.39 18.52 5.05
N ASN A 286 -14.80 19.28 4.02
CA ASN A 286 -15.84 20.29 4.09
C ASN A 286 -17.27 19.76 3.81
N SER A 287 -17.41 18.51 3.37
CA SER A 287 -18.69 17.86 3.04
C SER A 287 -18.82 16.55 3.81
N ASP A 288 -19.78 16.45 4.76
CA ASP A 288 -20.30 15.29 5.53
C ASP A 288 -19.35 14.18 6.06
N TRP A 289 -18.29 13.83 5.34
CA TRP A 289 -17.14 13.02 5.71
C TRP A 289 -16.24 13.79 6.69
N ARG A 290 -16.15 13.29 7.93
CA ARG A 290 -15.51 13.98 9.07
C ARG A 290 -13.96 13.96 9.04
N TYR A 291 -13.34 13.48 7.97
CA TYR A 291 -11.89 13.27 7.90
C TYR A 291 -11.37 13.27 6.46
N ALA A 292 -10.09 13.59 6.31
CA ALA A 292 -9.32 13.39 5.09
C ALA A 292 -9.45 11.91 4.64
N ALA A 293 -10.15 11.69 3.53
CA ALA A 293 -10.36 10.38 2.94
C ALA A 293 -9.75 10.35 1.52
N PRO A 294 -9.08 9.25 1.13
CA PRO A 294 -8.68 9.03 -0.25
C PRO A 294 -9.91 9.10 -1.17
N ILE A 295 -9.78 9.82 -2.27
CA ILE A 295 -10.81 9.90 -3.33
C ILE A 295 -10.98 8.54 -4.01
N TYR A 296 -9.90 7.77 -4.09
CA TYR A 296 -9.84 6.51 -4.79
C TYR A 296 -9.89 5.33 -3.83
N SER A 297 -10.22 4.15 -4.36
CA SER A 297 -10.19 2.87 -3.65
C SER A 297 -9.20 1.91 -4.31
N LEU A 298 -8.63 1.01 -3.51
CA LEU A 298 -7.73 -0.04 -4.03
C LEU A 298 -8.55 -1.09 -4.78
N SER A 299 -8.16 -1.39 -6.02
CA SER A 299 -8.81 -2.46 -6.80
C SER A 299 -8.55 -3.83 -6.19
N GLY A 300 -9.35 -4.84 -6.55
CA GLY A 300 -9.10 -6.22 -6.12
C GLY A 300 -7.73 -6.74 -6.57
N LEU A 301 -7.21 -6.25 -7.70
CA LEU A 301 -5.85 -6.54 -8.17
C LEU A 301 -4.81 -5.90 -7.23
N ALA A 302 -4.97 -4.62 -6.90
CA ALA A 302 -4.03 -3.92 -6.01
C ALA A 302 -4.00 -4.50 -4.60
N LYS A 303 -5.14 -4.93 -4.04
CA LYS A 303 -5.16 -5.57 -2.72
C LYS A 303 -4.36 -6.88 -2.71
N ARG A 304 -4.49 -7.72 -3.74
CA ARG A 304 -3.69 -8.95 -3.87
C ARG A 304 -2.22 -8.64 -4.12
N PHE A 305 -1.93 -7.67 -4.98
CA PHE A 305 -0.58 -7.19 -5.26
C PHE A 305 0.12 -6.68 -4.00
N LEU A 306 -0.52 -5.78 -3.26
CA LEU A 306 0.01 -5.24 -2.02
C LEU A 306 0.17 -6.30 -0.93
N ALA A 307 -0.74 -7.27 -0.85
CA ALA A 307 -0.58 -8.40 0.06
C ALA A 307 0.65 -9.24 -0.29
N ALA A 308 0.95 -9.43 -1.59
CA ALA A 308 2.17 -10.12 -2.02
C ALA A 308 3.43 -9.27 -1.78
N CYS A 309 3.34 -7.95 -1.89
CA CYS A 309 4.47 -7.01 -1.75
C CYS A 309 4.61 -6.38 -0.35
N SER A 310 3.97 -6.94 0.67
CA SER A 310 4.10 -6.44 2.04
C SER A 310 4.51 -7.55 3.00
N ALA A 311 5.27 -7.20 4.03
CA ALA A 311 5.55 -8.11 5.13
C ALA A 311 4.23 -8.64 5.73
N ASN A 312 4.13 -9.97 5.91
CA ASN A 312 3.06 -10.53 6.71
C ASN A 312 3.32 -10.13 8.16
N ARG A 313 2.44 -9.30 8.72
CA ARG A 313 2.37 -9.05 10.16
C ARG A 313 1.41 -10.04 10.81
#